data_AF-A0A937E4F6-F1
#
_entry.id   AF-A0A937E4F6-F1
#
_cell.length_a   1.000
_cell.length_b   1.000
_cell.length_c   1.000
_cell.angle_alpha   90.00
_cell.angle_beta   90.00
_cell.angle_gamma   90.00
#
_symmetry.space_group_name_H-M   'P 1'
#
loop_
_entity.id
_entity.type
_entity.pdbx_description
1 polymer ?
#
loop_
_entity_poly.entity_id
_entity_poly.type
_entity_poly.pdbx_seq_one_letter_code
_entity_poly.pdbx_strand_id
1 'polypeptide(L)'
;MNINVNANANASASARINARGGSTVVVGGGGGAYFSSTPRYPTTIQGLNVEGGLIRETIRVPYTEVRRFRKRVVIQAVCIDDRNVPHPASQVRGDREIFEDYEDELYRCLAGSWLQITISEYQGESRVDHGETLTCRKGEALWYGGRESRMECRPQRPERECNERSLLRRYGAGVKILTLYREETYTEYREEIIEREGLAVSGAFLMLDGGVGSRGY
;
A
#
# COMPACT_ATOMS: atom_id res chain seq x y z
N MET A 1 -10.04 -32.90 -10.32
CA MET A 1 -10.86 -31.89 -9.63
C MET A 1 -10.59 -30.56 -10.28
N ASN A 2 -11.62 -29.86 -10.72
CA ASN A 2 -11.50 -28.54 -11.35
C ASN A 2 -12.10 -27.53 -10.37
N ILE A 3 -11.27 -26.65 -9.79
CA ILE A 3 -11.72 -25.66 -8.81
C ILE A 3 -11.68 -24.29 -9.49
N ASN A 4 -12.85 -23.84 -9.89
CA ASN A 4 -13.09 -22.49 -10.38
C ASN A 4 -13.50 -21.62 -9.19
N VAL A 5 -12.64 -20.66 -8.81
CA VAL A 5 -12.96 -19.68 -7.74
C VAL A 5 -13.16 -18.31 -8.39
N ASN A 6 -14.42 -17.95 -8.59
CA ASN A 6 -14.81 -16.61 -8.99
C ASN A 6 -15.18 -15.81 -7.73
N ALA A 7 -14.27 -14.95 -7.26
CA ALA A 7 -14.51 -14.06 -6.14
C ALA A 7 -14.86 -12.67 -6.68
N ASN A 8 -16.16 -12.36 -6.76
CA ASN A 8 -16.64 -11.03 -7.13
C ASN A 8 -17.04 -10.27 -5.86
N ALA A 9 -16.21 -9.30 -5.46
CA ALA A 9 -16.45 -8.47 -4.29
C ALA A 9 -16.95 -7.08 -4.72
N ASN A 10 -18.28 -6.89 -4.74
CA ASN A 10 -18.90 -5.59 -4.97
C ASN A 10 -19.14 -4.91 -3.61
N ALA A 11 -18.31 -3.94 -3.26
CA ALA A 11 -18.51 -3.07 -2.11
C ALA A 11 -19.17 -1.75 -2.57
N SER A 12 -20.49 -1.64 -2.42
CA SER A 12 -21.23 -0.39 -2.61
C SER A 12 -21.45 0.30 -1.27
N ALA A 13 -20.66 1.32 -0.97
CA ALA A 13 -20.88 2.20 0.17
C ALA A 13 -21.75 3.40 -0.25
N SER A 14 -23.05 3.32 0.02
CA SER A 14 -23.96 4.47 -0.14
C SER A 14 -24.18 5.15 1.21
N ALA A 15 -23.45 6.24 1.47
CA ALA A 15 -23.73 7.13 2.60
C ALA A 15 -24.81 8.14 2.18
N ARG A 16 -26.05 7.95 2.66
CA ARG A 16 -27.13 8.95 2.54
C ARG A 16 -27.26 9.66 3.88
N ILE A 17 -26.72 10.87 3.96
CA ILE A 17 -26.96 11.78 5.08
C ILE A 17 -28.20 12.60 4.74
N ASN A 18 -29.34 12.26 5.34
CA ASN A 18 -30.52 13.13 5.39
C ASN A 18 -30.54 13.80 6.76
N ALA A 19 -29.88 14.95 6.87
CA ALA A 19 -29.97 15.81 8.04
C ALA A 19 -31.36 16.47 8.08
N ARG A 20 -32.22 15.94 8.95
CA ARG A 20 -33.50 16.53 9.34
C ARG A 20 -33.28 17.75 10.24
N GLY A 21 -34.26 18.65 10.30
CA GLY A 21 -34.61 19.28 11.57
C GLY A 21 -34.79 20.80 11.60
N GLY A 22 -35.68 21.35 10.78
CA GLY A 22 -36.27 22.67 11.04
C GLY A 22 -37.38 22.56 12.09
N SER A 23 -37.02 22.28 13.35
CA SER A 23 -37.97 22.33 14.48
C SER A 23 -37.94 23.72 15.08
N THR A 24 -38.89 24.55 14.69
CA THR A 24 -39.15 25.86 15.31
C THR A 24 -39.58 25.67 16.76
N VAL A 25 -38.77 26.14 17.71
CA VAL A 25 -39.16 26.21 19.12
C VAL A 25 -39.92 27.52 19.32
N VAL A 26 -41.25 27.45 19.41
CA VAL A 26 -42.11 28.58 19.78
C VAL A 26 -42.33 28.52 21.29
N VAL A 27 -41.69 29.43 22.03
CA VAL A 27 -41.98 29.65 23.45
C VAL A 27 -43.00 30.77 23.55
N GLY A 28 -44.27 30.41 23.77
CA GLY A 28 -45.34 31.34 24.09
C GLY A 28 -45.30 31.70 25.57
N GLY A 29 -44.79 32.88 25.90
CA GLY A 29 -44.92 33.50 27.22
C GLY A 29 -45.94 34.64 27.16
N GLY A 30 -47.11 34.43 27.75
CA GLY A 30 -48.16 35.45 27.85
C GLY A 30 -47.98 36.37 29.06
N GLY A 31 -48.31 37.64 28.86
CA GLY A 31 -49.03 38.45 29.85
C GLY A 31 -48.23 39.49 30.64
N GLY A 32 -48.42 40.76 30.27
CA GLY A 32 -48.62 41.83 31.24
C GLY A 32 -47.50 42.87 31.41
N ALA A 33 -47.53 43.92 30.60
CA ALA A 33 -47.33 45.32 31.06
C ALA A 33 -47.57 46.27 29.88
N TYR A 34 -48.48 47.24 30.07
CA TYR A 34 -48.70 48.31 29.11
C TYR A 34 -47.58 49.35 29.26
N PHE A 35 -46.53 49.20 28.47
CA PHE A 35 -45.62 50.28 28.16
C PHE A 35 -45.79 50.60 26.69
N SER A 36 -46.13 51.85 26.38
CA SER A 36 -46.10 52.37 25.01
C SER A 36 -44.63 52.47 24.57
N SER A 37 -44.02 51.34 24.25
CA SER A 37 -42.81 51.36 23.43
C SER A 37 -43.27 51.47 21.99
N THR A 38 -42.92 52.58 21.33
CA THR A 38 -43.02 52.69 19.88
C THR A 38 -42.35 51.45 19.27
N PRO A 39 -42.98 50.72 18.33
CA PRO A 39 -42.33 49.60 17.66
C PRO A 39 -41.04 50.13 17.03
N ARG A 40 -39.88 49.74 17.56
CA ARG A 40 -38.63 49.96 16.84
C ARG A 40 -38.59 48.89 15.77
N TYR A 41 -38.78 49.31 14.53
CA TYR A 41 -38.72 48.45 13.36
C TYR A 41 -37.39 47.69 13.38
N PRO A 42 -37.39 46.36 13.14
CA PRO A 42 -36.16 45.62 13.06
C PRO A 42 -35.32 46.18 11.91
N THR A 43 -34.07 46.51 12.19
CA THR A 43 -33.16 46.96 11.14
C THR A 43 -32.82 45.77 10.27
N THR A 44 -33.32 45.81 9.03
CA THR A 44 -32.95 44.86 7.98
C THR A 44 -31.82 45.46 7.19
N ILE A 45 -30.73 44.71 7.06
CA ILE A 45 -29.74 45.00 6.01
C ILE A 45 -30.21 44.25 4.77
N GLN A 46 -30.75 45.00 3.80
CA GLN A 46 -31.14 44.48 2.49
C GLN A 46 -29.96 44.65 1.53
N GLY A 47 -29.50 43.55 0.94
CA GLY A 47 -28.39 43.58 -0.02
C GLY A 47 -27.01 43.44 0.63
N LEU A 48 -26.87 42.60 1.66
CA LEU A 48 -25.54 42.27 2.18
C LEU A 48 -24.75 41.52 1.09
N ASN A 49 -23.59 42.05 0.74
CA ASN A 49 -22.61 41.39 -0.10
C ASN A 49 -21.45 40.94 0.79
N VAL A 50 -21.39 39.64 1.09
CA VAL A 50 -20.27 39.07 1.85
C VAL A 50 -19.26 38.54 0.84
N GLU A 51 -18.13 39.23 0.71
CA GLU A 51 -17.01 38.73 -0.10
C GLU A 51 -16.56 37.39 0.48
N GLY A 52 -16.54 36.35 -0.37
CA GLY A 52 -16.09 35.03 0.03
C GLY A 52 -14.61 35.06 0.34
N GLY A 53 -14.26 35.00 1.63
CA GLY A 53 -12.87 34.83 2.06
C GLY A 53 -12.30 33.48 1.59
N LEU A 54 -10.98 33.40 1.48
CA LEU A 54 -10.28 32.14 1.22
C LEU A 54 -10.55 31.16 2.37
N ILE A 55 -11.22 30.05 2.08
CA ILE A 55 -11.46 28.97 3.04
C ILE A 55 -10.28 28.01 2.93
N ARG A 56 -9.57 27.81 4.05
CA ARG A 56 -8.49 26.82 4.16
C ARG A 56 -9.10 25.47 4.50
N GLU A 57 -9.12 24.55 3.55
CA GLU A 57 -9.58 23.18 3.73
C GLU A 57 -8.37 22.24 3.81
N THR A 58 -8.25 21.49 4.90
CA THR A 58 -7.21 20.46 5.03
C THR A 58 -7.72 19.16 4.39
N ILE A 59 -7.11 18.74 3.29
CA ILE A 59 -7.45 17.50 2.59
C ILE A 59 -6.33 16.48 2.79
N ARG A 60 -6.70 15.23 3.04
CA ARG A 60 -5.76 14.11 3.10
C ARG A 60 -5.51 13.56 1.70
N VAL A 61 -4.29 13.73 1.21
CA VAL A 61 -3.86 13.21 -0.09
C VAL A 61 -3.00 11.96 0.12
N PRO A 62 -3.36 10.82 -0.47
CA PRO A 62 -2.53 9.62 -0.44
C PRO A 62 -1.28 9.82 -1.32
N TYR A 63 -0.10 9.51 -0.79
CA TYR A 63 1.15 9.44 -1.55
C TYR A 63 1.77 8.05 -1.41
N THR A 64 2.47 7.60 -2.46
CA THR A 64 3.18 6.32 -2.47
C THR A 64 4.64 6.52 -2.12
N GLU A 65 5.12 5.81 -1.08
CA GLU A 65 6.51 5.80 -0.67
C GLU A 65 7.07 4.38 -0.73
N VAL A 66 8.38 4.25 -0.99
CA VAL A 66 9.07 2.96 -1.10
C VAL A 66 9.97 2.79 0.10
N ARG A 67 9.74 1.73 0.90
CA ARG A 67 10.64 1.34 1.98
C ARG A 67 11.48 0.13 1.57
N ARG A 68 12.78 0.21 1.80
CA ARG A 68 13.70 -0.92 1.68
C ARG A 68 13.83 -1.59 3.04
N PHE A 69 13.59 -2.89 3.11
CA PHE A 69 13.90 -3.67 4.30
C PHE A 69 14.64 -4.96 3.95
N ARG A 70 15.39 -5.44 4.93
CA ARG A 70 16.21 -6.64 4.83
C ARG A 70 15.42 -7.83 5.37
N LYS A 71 15.38 -8.93 4.64
CA LYS A 71 14.64 -10.15 5.02
C LYS A 71 15.52 -11.38 4.82
N ARG A 72 15.51 -12.30 5.79
CA ARG A 72 16.11 -13.63 5.61
C ARG A 72 15.10 -14.52 4.89
N VAL A 73 15.57 -15.22 3.86
CA VAL A 73 14.76 -16.09 3.03
C VAL A 73 15.36 -17.49 2.94
N VAL A 74 14.49 -18.46 2.71
CA VAL A 74 14.88 -19.79 2.25
C VAL A 74 14.54 -19.88 0.78
N ILE A 75 15.49 -20.35 -0.01
CA ILE A 75 15.31 -20.61 -1.43
C ILE A 75 15.49 -22.08 -1.72
N GLN A 76 14.57 -22.62 -2.50
CA GLN A 76 14.67 -23.95 -3.08
C GLN A 76 14.60 -23.82 -4.59
N ALA A 77 15.43 -24.57 -5.30
CA ALA A 77 15.40 -24.58 -6.75
C ALA A 77 15.19 -25.99 -7.30
N VAL A 78 14.42 -26.05 -8.38
CA VAL A 78 14.10 -27.25 -9.14
C VAL A 78 14.37 -26.94 -10.60
N CYS A 79 14.93 -27.90 -11.32
CA CYS A 79 15.10 -27.80 -12.76
C CYS A 79 13.96 -28.53 -13.46
N ILE A 80 13.40 -27.90 -14.47
CA ILE A 80 12.30 -28.44 -15.26
C ILE A 80 12.83 -28.71 -16.66
N ASP A 81 12.73 -29.96 -17.09
CA ASP A 81 13.17 -30.37 -18.42
C ASP A 81 12.16 -29.99 -19.52
N ASP A 82 12.50 -30.29 -20.76
CA ASP A 82 11.64 -30.06 -21.93
C ASP A 82 10.33 -30.87 -21.93
N ARG A 83 10.27 -31.91 -21.11
CA ARG A 83 9.06 -32.73 -20.91
C ARG A 83 8.24 -32.23 -19.72
N ASN A 84 8.60 -31.08 -19.15
CA ASN A 84 7.98 -30.50 -17.96
C ASN A 84 8.09 -31.42 -16.73
N VAL A 85 9.13 -32.26 -16.68
CA VAL A 85 9.43 -33.14 -15.55
C VAL A 85 10.39 -32.43 -14.59
N PRO A 86 9.99 -32.24 -13.32
CA PRO A 86 10.85 -31.62 -12.33
C PRO A 86 11.94 -32.59 -11.87
N HIS A 87 13.17 -32.11 -11.79
CA HIS A 87 14.32 -32.81 -11.24
C HIS A 87 15.15 -31.86 -10.36
N PRO A 88 15.96 -32.38 -9.43
CA PRO A 88 16.70 -31.51 -8.51
C PRO A 88 17.66 -30.58 -9.25
N ALA A 89 17.71 -29.32 -8.80
CA ALA A 89 18.69 -28.35 -9.27
C ALA A 89 20.06 -28.61 -8.65
N SER A 90 21.11 -28.32 -9.41
CA SER A 90 22.48 -28.53 -8.95
C SER A 90 22.91 -27.35 -8.09
N GLN A 91 23.27 -27.62 -6.84
CA GLN A 91 23.88 -26.62 -5.96
C GLN A 91 25.34 -26.43 -6.36
N VAL A 92 25.81 -25.19 -6.52
CA VAL A 92 27.23 -24.93 -6.85
C VAL A 92 28.14 -25.12 -5.63
N ARG A 93 27.58 -24.95 -4.42
CA ARG A 93 28.26 -25.15 -3.13
C ARG A 93 27.39 -25.95 -2.18
N GLY A 94 27.98 -26.65 -1.22
CA GLY A 94 27.26 -27.45 -0.22
C GLY A 94 26.62 -26.65 0.92
N ASP A 95 27.17 -25.48 1.25
CA ASP A 95 26.75 -24.73 2.43
C ASP A 95 25.32 -24.21 2.31
N ARG A 96 24.51 -24.47 3.33
CA ARG A 96 23.11 -24.05 3.37
C ARG A 96 22.98 -22.54 3.59
N GLU A 97 23.77 -21.97 4.49
CA GLU A 97 23.77 -20.53 4.75
C GLU A 97 24.74 -19.82 3.80
N ILE A 98 24.23 -18.79 3.13
CA ILE A 98 25.01 -17.95 2.24
C ILE A 98 25.19 -16.60 2.92
N PHE A 99 26.45 -16.21 3.09
CA PHE A 99 26.82 -14.94 3.71
C PHE A 99 26.66 -13.77 2.73
N GLU A 100 26.54 -12.56 3.28
CA GLU A 100 26.31 -11.32 2.51
C GLU A 100 27.51 -10.90 1.65
N ASP A 101 28.70 -11.44 1.89
CA ASP A 101 29.90 -11.22 1.07
C ASP A 101 30.00 -12.16 -0.13
N TYR A 102 29.13 -13.18 -0.21
CA TYR A 102 29.14 -14.13 -1.30
C TYR A 102 28.58 -13.53 -2.59
N GLU A 103 29.35 -13.62 -3.67
CA GLU A 103 28.97 -13.14 -5.00
C GLU A 103 29.26 -14.19 -6.07
N ASP A 104 28.33 -15.12 -6.29
CA ASP A 104 28.45 -16.14 -7.33
C ASP A 104 27.13 -16.87 -7.60
N GLU A 105 27.19 -17.90 -8.43
CA GLU A 105 26.12 -18.87 -8.69
C GLU A 105 25.71 -19.65 -7.43
N LEU A 106 24.40 -19.74 -7.18
CA LEU A 106 23.82 -20.59 -6.15
C LEU A 106 23.32 -21.93 -6.71
N TYR A 107 22.58 -21.84 -7.80
CA TYR A 107 21.95 -22.98 -8.46
C TYR A 107 22.12 -22.91 -9.97
N ARG A 108 22.31 -24.08 -10.58
CA ARG A 108 22.34 -24.23 -12.02
C ARG A 108 21.65 -25.52 -12.46
N CYS A 109 21.20 -25.52 -13.71
CA CYS A 109 20.49 -26.63 -14.33
C CYS A 109 21.34 -27.33 -15.39
N LEU A 110 21.07 -28.62 -15.56
CA LEU A 110 21.60 -29.41 -16.68
C LEU A 110 21.14 -28.79 -18.01
N ALA A 111 21.95 -28.96 -19.05
CA ALA A 111 21.61 -28.51 -20.40
C ALA A 111 20.22 -29.03 -20.83
N GLY A 112 19.42 -28.14 -21.41
CA GLY A 112 18.05 -28.44 -21.84
C GLY A 112 16.96 -28.22 -20.78
N SER A 113 17.33 -28.02 -19.51
CA SER A 113 16.38 -27.68 -18.43
C SER A 113 16.46 -26.21 -18.03
N TRP A 114 15.36 -25.67 -17.52
CA TRP A 114 15.25 -24.31 -17.01
C TRP A 114 15.02 -24.34 -15.49
N LEU A 115 15.35 -23.25 -14.81
CA LEU A 115 15.37 -23.21 -13.35
C LEU A 115 14.10 -22.55 -12.81
N GLN A 116 13.38 -23.24 -11.92
CA GLN A 116 12.31 -22.67 -11.11
C GLN A 116 12.80 -22.56 -9.67
N ILE A 117 12.71 -21.36 -9.11
CA ILE A 117 13.16 -21.05 -7.75
C ILE A 117 11.95 -20.60 -6.95
N THR A 118 11.75 -21.22 -5.79
CA THR A 118 10.75 -20.80 -4.81
C THR A 118 11.45 -20.11 -3.65
N ILE A 119 10.99 -18.91 -3.31
CA ILE A 119 11.56 -18.03 -2.30
C ILE A 119 10.53 -17.85 -1.19
N SER A 120 10.82 -18.37 0.00
CA SER A 120 9.99 -18.21 1.19
C SER A 120 10.70 -17.43 2.28
N GLU A 121 9.95 -16.87 3.22
CA GLU A 121 10.53 -16.25 4.42
C GLU A 121 11.14 -17.31 5.33
N TYR A 122 12.32 -17.01 5.88
CA TYR A 122 12.93 -17.87 6.89
C TYR A 122 12.45 -17.50 8.30
N GLN A 123 11.62 -18.35 8.89
CA GLN A 123 11.12 -18.20 10.27
C GLN A 123 11.78 -19.17 11.26
N GLY A 124 13.00 -19.63 10.95
CA GLY A 124 13.72 -20.64 11.76
C GLY A 124 13.53 -22.08 11.27
N GLU A 125 12.60 -22.32 10.34
CA GLU A 125 12.45 -23.59 9.64
C GLU A 125 12.93 -23.47 8.20
N SER A 126 13.62 -24.48 7.69
CA SER A 126 14.13 -24.52 6.31
C SER A 126 13.07 -24.98 5.30
N ARG A 127 11.79 -24.82 5.64
CA ARG A 127 10.66 -25.27 4.84
C ARG A 127 10.26 -24.19 3.85
N VAL A 128 10.01 -24.61 2.62
CA VAL A 128 9.63 -23.70 1.53
C VAL A 128 8.15 -23.91 1.24
N ASP A 129 7.32 -23.33 2.09
CA ASP A 129 5.88 -23.27 1.88
C ASP A 129 5.49 -21.84 1.45
N HIS A 130 4.53 -21.73 0.54
CA HIS A 130 3.91 -20.45 0.13
C HIS A 130 4.90 -19.34 -0.27
N GLY A 131 5.92 -19.69 -1.06
CA GLY A 131 6.92 -18.75 -1.56
C GLY A 131 6.57 -18.09 -2.89
N GLU A 132 7.24 -16.98 -3.17
CA GLU A 132 7.28 -16.37 -4.50
C GLU A 132 8.10 -17.25 -5.45
N THR A 133 7.70 -17.34 -6.71
CA THR A 133 8.44 -18.11 -7.71
C THR A 133 9.17 -17.21 -8.68
N LEU A 134 10.47 -17.43 -8.84
CA LEU A 134 11.31 -16.84 -9.89
C LEU A 134 11.69 -17.93 -10.88
N THR A 135 11.76 -17.61 -12.17
CA THR A 135 12.14 -18.55 -13.22
C THR A 135 13.32 -18.01 -14.00
N CYS A 136 14.38 -18.81 -14.15
CA CYS A 136 15.50 -18.52 -15.05
C CYS A 136 15.40 -19.36 -16.33
N ARG A 137 15.87 -18.81 -17.44
CA ARG A 137 15.85 -19.47 -18.75
C ARG A 137 16.85 -20.62 -18.80
N LYS A 138 16.75 -21.43 -19.86
CA LYS A 138 17.75 -22.47 -20.13
C LYS A 138 19.13 -21.85 -20.32
N GLY A 139 20.15 -22.46 -19.71
CA GLY A 139 21.52 -21.94 -19.75
C GLY A 139 21.76 -20.75 -18.81
N GLU A 140 20.77 -20.35 -18.01
CA GLU A 140 20.95 -19.40 -16.91
C GLU A 140 21.08 -20.15 -15.57
N ALA A 141 21.78 -19.50 -14.64
CA ALA A 141 21.91 -19.87 -13.24
C ALA A 141 21.24 -18.81 -12.38
N LEU A 142 20.89 -19.19 -11.15
CA LEU A 142 20.55 -18.23 -10.11
C LEU A 142 21.84 -17.70 -9.51
N TRP A 143 22.05 -16.39 -9.59
CA TRP A 143 23.17 -15.70 -8.98
C TRP A 143 22.72 -14.93 -7.76
N TYR A 144 23.63 -14.80 -6.80
CA TYR A 144 23.45 -13.92 -5.65
C TYR A 144 24.52 -12.85 -5.66
N GLY A 145 24.09 -11.59 -5.69
CA GLY A 145 24.96 -10.42 -5.57
C GLY A 145 24.96 -9.96 -4.12
N GLY A 146 25.86 -10.53 -3.30
CA GLY A 146 25.94 -10.29 -1.86
C GLY A 146 25.90 -8.82 -1.44
N ARG A 147 26.68 -7.94 -2.10
CA ARG A 147 26.72 -6.51 -1.79
C ARG A 147 25.39 -5.79 -1.97
N GLU A 148 24.60 -6.23 -2.93
CA GLU A 148 23.28 -5.69 -3.24
C GLU A 148 22.16 -6.54 -2.63
N SER A 149 22.53 -7.62 -1.94
CA SER A 149 21.69 -8.72 -1.43
C SER A 149 20.49 -8.98 -2.34
N ARG A 150 20.77 -9.14 -3.65
CA ARG A 150 19.79 -9.41 -4.69
C ARG A 150 20.06 -10.74 -5.37
N MET A 151 19.01 -11.35 -5.89
CA MET A 151 19.11 -12.51 -6.76
C MET A 151 18.71 -12.15 -8.17
N GLU A 152 19.43 -12.71 -9.13
CA GLU A 152 19.19 -12.47 -10.54
C GLU A 152 19.51 -13.72 -11.36
N CYS A 153 18.76 -13.90 -12.45
CA CYS A 153 19.05 -14.92 -13.44
C CYS A 153 20.13 -14.37 -14.38
N ARG A 154 21.25 -15.09 -14.51
CA ARG A 154 22.35 -14.72 -15.41
C ARG A 154 22.86 -15.95 -16.15
N PRO A 155 23.52 -15.79 -17.30
CA PRO A 155 24.15 -16.90 -18.00
C PRO A 155 25.05 -17.71 -17.07
N GLN A 156 24.98 -19.03 -17.19
CA GLN A 156 25.84 -19.94 -16.43
C GLN A 156 27.30 -19.71 -16.79
N ARG A 157 28.17 -19.81 -15.78
CA ARG A 157 29.61 -19.83 -15.95
C ARG A 157 30.00 -21.04 -16.81
N PRO A 158 30.85 -20.84 -17.82
CA PRO A 158 31.38 -21.93 -18.63
C PRO A 158 32.08 -22.94 -17.74
N GLU A 159 31.62 -24.18 -17.79
CA GLU A 159 32.14 -25.30 -17.01
C GLU A 159 32.17 -26.55 -17.89
N ARG A 160 32.77 -27.62 -17.35
CA ARG A 160 32.80 -28.92 -18.04
C ARG A 160 31.37 -29.47 -18.22
N GLU A 161 31.12 -30.20 -19.31
CA GLU A 161 29.79 -30.76 -19.64
C GLU A 161 29.16 -31.64 -18.55
N CYS A 162 29.96 -32.19 -17.62
CA CYS A 162 29.49 -33.04 -16.54
C CYS A 162 29.44 -32.36 -15.16
N ASN A 163 29.64 -31.04 -15.11
CA ASN A 163 29.76 -30.30 -13.86
C ASN A 163 28.49 -30.41 -13.01
N GLU A 164 27.32 -30.17 -13.58
CA GLU A 164 26.02 -30.23 -12.90
C GLU A 164 25.77 -31.61 -12.30
N ARG A 165 26.07 -32.67 -13.05
CA ARG A 165 25.93 -34.05 -12.56
C ARG A 165 26.90 -34.34 -11.42
N SER A 166 28.10 -33.77 -11.47
CA SER A 166 29.10 -33.89 -10.41
C SER A 166 28.69 -33.13 -9.14
N LEU A 167 28.12 -31.93 -9.31
CA LEU A 167 27.55 -31.12 -8.24
C LEU A 167 26.38 -31.83 -7.56
N LEU A 168 25.46 -32.43 -8.33
CA LEU A 168 24.35 -33.22 -7.77
C LEU A 168 24.85 -34.44 -6.98
N ARG A 169 25.92 -35.10 -7.42
CA ARG A 169 26.52 -36.21 -6.65
C ARG A 169 27.21 -35.72 -5.38
N ARG A 170 27.81 -34.53 -5.41
CA ARG A 170 28.59 -33.99 -4.29
C ARG A 170 27.72 -33.32 -3.22
N TYR A 171 26.75 -32.52 -3.64
CA TYR A 171 25.94 -31.67 -2.74
C TYR A 171 24.47 -32.06 -2.71
N GLY A 172 23.99 -32.84 -3.68
CA GLY A 172 22.59 -33.23 -3.78
C GLY A 172 21.64 -32.05 -4.04
N ALA A 173 20.36 -32.33 -3.88
CA ALA A 173 19.32 -31.30 -3.80
C ALA A 173 19.36 -30.63 -2.42
N GLY A 174 18.96 -29.37 -2.34
CA GLY A 174 18.96 -28.65 -1.09
C GLY A 174 18.25 -27.32 -1.16
N VAL A 175 18.34 -26.60 -0.05
CA VAL A 175 17.84 -25.24 0.11
C VAL A 175 19.00 -24.32 0.46
N LYS A 176 18.91 -23.03 0.13
CA LYS A 176 19.83 -22.00 0.63
C LYS A 176 19.08 -21.04 1.53
N ILE A 177 19.76 -20.56 2.57
CA ILE A 177 19.28 -19.53 3.47
C ILE A 177 20.17 -18.32 3.27
N LEU A 178 19.58 -17.20 2.87
CA LEU A 178 20.33 -15.98 2.58
C LEU A 178 19.51 -14.74 2.93
N THR A 179 20.16 -13.60 2.91
CA THR A 179 19.54 -12.31 3.14
C THR A 179 19.17 -11.67 1.80
N LEU A 180 17.96 -11.13 1.65
CA LEU A 180 17.56 -10.29 0.52
C LEU A 180 17.15 -8.89 0.97
N TYR A 181 17.38 -7.91 0.12
CA TYR A 181 16.66 -6.63 0.20
C TYR A 181 15.34 -6.73 -0.57
N ARG A 182 14.25 -6.30 0.07
CA ARG A 182 12.95 -6.13 -0.56
C ARG A 182 12.53 -4.68 -0.48
N GLU A 183 12.00 -4.20 -1.60
CA GLU A 183 11.33 -2.91 -1.72
C GLU A 183 9.83 -3.14 -1.60
N GLU A 184 9.18 -2.47 -0.64
CA GLU A 184 7.73 -2.48 -0.51
C GLU A 184 7.21 -1.05 -0.68
N THR A 185 6.25 -0.90 -1.58
CA THR A 185 5.56 0.38 -1.79
C THR A 185 4.39 0.43 -0.83
N TYR A 186 4.35 1.46 0.01
CA TYR A 186 3.24 1.72 0.92
C TYR A 186 2.58 3.05 0.59
N THR A 187 1.29 3.14 0.88
CA THR A 187 0.52 4.39 0.72
C THR A 187 0.41 5.07 2.07
N GLU A 188 0.96 6.27 2.19
CA GLU A 188 0.84 7.13 3.36
C GLU A 188 -0.03 8.35 3.02
N TYR A 189 -0.65 8.97 4.02
CA TYR A 189 -1.51 10.14 3.82
C TYR A 189 -0.80 11.39 4.32
N ARG A 190 -0.64 12.38 3.45
CA ARG A 190 -0.18 13.72 3.84
C ARG A 190 -1.38 14.65 3.88
N GLU A 191 -1.42 15.53 4.88
CA GLU A 191 -2.39 16.61 4.96
C GLU A 191 -1.88 17.81 4.14
N GLU A 192 -2.64 18.17 3.10
CA GLU A 192 -2.40 19.38 2.30
C GLU A 192 -3.49 20.40 2.60
N ILE A 193 -3.10 21.66 2.76
CA ILE A 193 -4.03 22.76 2.98
C ILE A 193 -4.33 23.37 1.61
N ILE A 194 -5.55 23.18 1.12
CA ILE A 194 -6.01 23.78 -0.13
C ILE A 194 -6.81 25.03 0.21
N GLU A 195 -6.46 26.15 -0.40
CA GLU A 195 -7.24 27.37 -0.34
C GLU A 195 -8.34 27.30 -1.40
N ARG A 196 -9.60 27.20 -0.97
CA ARG A 196 -10.77 27.33 -1.85
C ARG A 196 -11.37 28.71 -1.70
N GLU A 197 -11.82 29.30 -2.81
CA GLU A 197 -12.63 30.51 -2.77
C GLU A 197 -13.95 30.21 -2.05
N GLY A 198 -14.25 30.99 -0.99
CA GLY A 198 -15.52 30.90 -0.30
C GLY A 198 -16.68 31.36 -1.18
N LEU A 199 -17.86 30.76 -0.98
CA LEU A 199 -19.08 31.21 -1.65
C LEU A 199 -19.39 32.66 -1.24
N ALA A 200 -19.27 33.59 -2.18
CA ALA A 200 -19.76 34.95 -2.02
C ALA A 200 -21.30 34.91 -1.99
N VAL A 201 -21.88 35.37 -0.89
CA VAL A 201 -23.34 35.46 -0.76
C VAL A 201 -23.75 36.90 -1.09
N SER A 202 -24.35 37.07 -2.27
CA SER A 202 -24.91 38.34 -2.72
C SER A 202 -26.42 38.36 -2.49
N GLY A 203 -26.93 39.36 -1.77
CA GLY A 203 -28.37 39.57 -1.60
C GLY A 203 -29.00 38.86 -0.41
N ALA A 204 -28.19 38.46 0.58
CA ALA A 204 -28.72 37.95 1.85
C ALA A 204 -29.48 39.02 2.63
N PHE A 205 -30.52 38.59 3.35
CA PHE A 205 -31.23 39.41 4.33
C PHE A 205 -30.69 39.09 5.73
N LEU A 206 -30.23 40.10 6.46
CA LEU A 206 -29.81 39.96 7.86
C LEU A 206 -30.71 40.85 8.71
N MET A 207 -31.51 40.22 9.59
CA MET A 207 -32.34 40.87 10.60
C MET A 207 -31.54 40.95 11.88
N LEU A 208 -31.14 42.16 12.29
CA LEU A 208 -30.47 42.38 13.56
C LEU A 208 -31.55 42.57 14.63
N ASP A 209 -31.70 41.58 15.52
CA ASP A 209 -32.55 41.69 16.71
C ASP A 209 -31.85 42.60 17.72
N GLY A 210 -32.14 43.90 17.63
CA GLY A 210 -31.47 44.97 18.36
C GLY A 210 -31.78 44.95 19.85
N GLY A 211 -31.17 44.02 20.60
CA GLY A 211 -31.24 43.95 22.06
C GLY A 211 -29.99 44.52 22.72
N VAL A 212 -29.87 45.85 22.84
CA VAL A 212 -28.94 46.48 23.80
C VAL A 212 -29.74 47.31 24.81
N GLY A 213 -29.72 46.86 26.07
CA GLY A 213 -30.43 47.51 27.17
C GLY A 213 -29.92 48.92 27.41
N SER A 214 -30.76 49.92 27.15
CA SER A 214 -30.50 51.30 27.54
C SER A 214 -30.52 51.41 29.06
N ARG A 215 -29.36 51.67 29.68
CA ARG A 215 -29.28 52.23 31.03
C ARG A 215 -29.91 53.62 31.01
N GLY A 216 -31.13 53.74 31.54
CA GLY A 216 -31.70 55.03 31.89
C GLY A 216 -31.10 55.54 33.20
N TYR A 217 -30.65 56.79 33.20
CA TYR A 217 -30.54 57.62 34.40
C TYR A 217 -31.91 58.20 34.73
#